data_AF-A0A8H7WNE2-F1
#
_entry.id   AF-A0A8H7WNE2-F1
#
_cell.length_a   1.000
_cell.length_b   1.000
_cell.length_c   1.000
_cell.angle_alpha   90.00
_cell.angle_beta   90.00
_cell.angle_gamma   90.00
#
_symmetry.space_group_name_H-M   'P 1'
#
loop_
_entity.id
_entity.type
_entity.pdbx_description
1 polymer ?
#
loop_
_entity_poly.entity_id
_entity_poly.type
_entity_poly.pdbx_seq_one_letter_code
_entity_poly.pdbx_strand_id
1 'polypeptide(L)'
;MKDGNFYLVYEFVDGQRLDKAWPEFTNEVRTEVASQVKDYYHQLRMIMVPDGALIGSIDGGHAIDRGGCVPEEGGPFKSAADFNQWLIKKNPSDL
;
A
#
# COMPACT_ATOMS: atom_id res chain seq x y z
N MET A 1 23.69 -8.40 -12.04
CA MET A 1 23.37 -7.09 -11.42
C MET A 1 24.67 -6.56 -10.87
N LYS A 2 25.30 -5.56 -11.51
CA LYS A 2 26.71 -5.22 -11.22
C LYS A 2 26.95 -3.87 -10.55
N ASP A 3 25.99 -2.94 -10.54
CA ASP A 3 26.14 -1.65 -9.88
C ASP A 3 24.80 -1.31 -9.20
N GLY A 4 24.72 -1.46 -7.88
CA GLY A 4 23.48 -1.60 -7.09
C GLY A 4 22.64 -0.34 -6.91
N ASN A 5 22.32 0.39 -7.99
CA ASN A 5 21.44 1.55 -7.93
C ASN A 5 20.10 1.25 -8.61
N PHE A 6 19.00 1.50 -7.89
CA PHE A 6 17.64 1.43 -8.41
C PHE A 6 17.11 2.85 -8.60
N TYR A 7 16.64 3.16 -9.81
CA TYR A 7 16.02 4.44 -10.13
C TYR A 7 14.57 4.18 -10.54
N LEU A 8 13.67 5.04 -10.06
CA LEU A 8 12.28 5.05 -10.49
C LEU A 8 12.02 6.43 -11.09
N VAL A 9 11.70 6.45 -12.37
CA VAL A 9 11.49 7.68 -13.15
C VAL A 9 10.03 7.73 -13.56
N TYR A 10 9.38 8.84 -13.27
CA TYR A 10 7.96 9.09 -13.54
C TYR A 10 7.78 10.56 -13.92
N GLU A 11 6.69 10.81 -14.65
CA GLU A 11 6.25 12.17 -14.93
C GLU A 11 5.80 12.87 -13.64
N PHE A 12 6.11 14.16 -13.52
CA PHE A 12 5.65 14.96 -12.41
C PHE A 12 4.15 15.23 -12.56
N VAL A 13 3.37 14.86 -11.55
CA VAL A 13 1.95 15.19 -11.50
C VAL A 13 1.79 16.57 -10.86
N ASP A 14 1.40 17.55 -11.67
CA ASP A 14 1.15 18.92 -11.20
C ASP A 14 0.00 18.97 -10.17
N GLY A 15 0.17 19.81 -9.15
CA GLY A 15 -0.86 20.04 -8.15
C GLY A 15 -0.31 20.44 -6.78
N GLN A 16 -1.22 20.62 -5.82
CA GLN A 16 -0.89 20.86 -4.42
C GLN A 16 -1.13 19.59 -3.61
N ARG A 17 -0.22 19.30 -2.68
CA ARG A 17 -0.40 18.18 -1.76
C ARG A 17 -1.69 18.34 -0.95
N LEU A 18 -2.43 17.25 -0.80
CA LEU A 18 -3.72 17.27 -0.12
C LEU A 18 -3.62 17.77 1.33
N ASP A 19 -2.57 17.43 2.08
CA ASP A 19 -2.37 17.92 3.46
C ASP A 19 -2.22 19.45 3.55
N LYS A 20 -1.82 20.10 2.45
CA LYS A 20 -1.70 21.56 2.37
C LYS A 20 -2.99 22.23 1.92
N ALA A 21 -3.72 21.61 1.00
CA ALA A 21 -4.98 22.15 0.48
C ALA A 21 -6.18 21.86 1.40
N TRP A 22 -6.15 20.78 2.18
CA TRP A 22 -7.27 20.31 3.01
C TRP A 22 -7.85 21.37 3.98
N PRO A 23 -7.05 22.19 4.69
CA PRO A 23 -7.57 23.22 5.58
C PRO A 23 -8.40 24.29 4.87
N GLU A 24 -8.13 24.54 3.60
CA GLU A 24 -8.77 25.57 2.78
C GLU A 24 -10.04 25.07 2.09
N PHE A 25 -10.24 23.75 2.02
CA PHE A 25 -11.40 23.14 1.38
C PHE A 25 -12.68 23.35 2.20
N THR A 26 -13.77 23.63 1.48
CA THR A 26 -15.12 23.58 2.05
C THR A 26 -15.51 22.13 2.34
N ASN A 27 -16.58 21.93 3.12
CA ASN A 27 -17.07 20.58 3.44
C ASN A 27 -17.55 19.83 2.19
N GLU A 28 -18.10 20.54 1.22
CA GLU A 28 -18.55 19.99 -0.05
C GLU A 28 -17.36 19.41 -0.83
N VAL A 29 -16.27 20.18 -0.97
CA VAL A 29 -15.05 19.74 -1.63
C VAL A 29 -14.40 18.57 -0.90
N ARG A 30 -14.35 18.60 0.43
CA ARG A 30 -13.83 17.46 1.22
C ARG A 30 -14.64 16.19 1.01
N THR A 31 -15.96 16.31 0.90
CA THR A 31 -16.86 15.18 0.64
C THR A 31 -16.60 14.60 -0.75
N GLU A 32 -16.43 15.46 -1.75
CA GLU A 32 -16.11 15.06 -3.11
C GLU A 32 -14.75 14.33 -3.18
N VAL A 33 -13.71 14.90 -2.57
CA VAL A 33 -12.38 14.27 -2.51
C VAL A 33 -12.44 12.92 -1.80
N ALA A 34 -13.17 12.82 -0.69
CA ALA A 34 -13.36 11.55 0.01
C ALA A 34 -14.06 10.50 -0.87
N SER A 35 -15.04 10.90 -1.69
CA SER A 35 -15.68 10.02 -2.67
C SER A 35 -14.67 9.55 -3.71
N GLN A 36 -13.89 10.46 -4.31
CA GLN A 36 -12.90 10.10 -5.33
C GLN A 36 -11.85 9.13 -4.78
N VAL A 37 -11.33 9.39 -3.57
CA VAL A 37 -10.37 8.49 -2.91
C VAL A 37 -10.99 7.11 -2.69
N LYS A 38 -12.24 7.05 -2.20
CA LYS A 38 -12.98 5.79 -2.03
C LYS A 38 -13.10 5.04 -3.35
N ASP A 39 -13.43 5.73 -4.43
CA ASP A 39 -13.59 5.13 -5.76
C ASP A 39 -12.27 4.58 -6.30
N TYR A 40 -11.15 5.30 -6.11
CA TYR A 40 -9.82 4.78 -6.46
C TYR A 40 -9.46 3.53 -5.64
N TYR A 41 -9.77 3.52 -4.34
CA TYR A 41 -9.57 2.31 -3.52
C TYR A 41 -10.37 1.12 -4.03
N HIS A 42 -11.62 1.34 -4.46
CA HIS A 42 -12.42 0.28 -5.07
C HIS A 42 -11.80 -0.24 -6.37
N GLN A 43 -11.37 0.67 -7.26
CA GLN A 43 -10.71 0.29 -8.51
C GLN A 43 -9.44 -0.54 -8.27
N LEU A 44 -8.58 -0.12 -7.34
CA LEU A 44 -7.36 -0.85 -6.98
C LEU A 44 -7.67 -2.25 -6.46
N ARG A 45 -8.73 -2.40 -5.64
CA ARG A 45 -9.16 -3.71 -5.12
C ARG A 45 -9.78 -4.63 -6.17
N MET A 46 -10.23 -4.07 -7.29
CA MET A 46 -10.78 -4.84 -8.42
C MET A 46 -9.69 -5.33 -9.38
N ILE A 47 -8.44 -4.90 -9.23
CA ILE A 47 -7.33 -5.41 -10.02
C ILE A 47 -7.15 -6.89 -9.67
N MET A 48 -7.43 -7.76 -10.66
CA MET A 48 -7.29 -9.19 -10.51
C MET A 48 -5.83 -9.55 -10.33
N VAL A 49 -5.55 -10.32 -9.28
CA VAL A 49 -4.21 -10.86 -9.05
C VAL A 49 -4.01 -12.07 -10.00
N PRO A 50 -2.86 -12.20 -10.67
CA PRO A 50 -2.58 -13.38 -11.49
C PRO A 50 -2.73 -14.69 -10.70
N ASP A 51 -3.18 -15.75 -11.38
CA ASP A 51 -3.31 -17.08 -10.77
C ASP A 51 -1.98 -17.54 -10.18
N GLY A 52 -2.01 -17.99 -8.93
CA GLY A 52 -0.82 -18.46 -8.21
C GLY A 52 0.09 -17.37 -7.66
N ALA A 53 -0.29 -16.08 -7.76
CA ALA A 53 0.45 -15.01 -7.13
C ALA A 53 0.46 -15.15 -5.60
N LEU A 54 1.60 -14.78 -5.02
CA LEU A 54 1.81 -14.77 -3.57
C LEU A 54 2.08 -13.34 -3.12
N ILE A 55 1.70 -13.02 -1.89
CA ILE A 55 2.16 -11.81 -1.21
C ILE A 55 3.51 -12.17 -0.58
N GLY A 56 4.59 -11.70 -1.20
CA GLY A 56 5.96 -12.05 -0.86
C GLY A 56 6.96 -11.39 -1.79
N SER A 57 8.21 -11.82 -1.71
CA SER A 57 9.26 -11.41 -2.65
C SER A 57 8.94 -11.92 -4.07
N ILE A 58 9.49 -11.24 -5.08
CA ILE A 58 9.27 -11.56 -6.51
C ILE A 58 9.78 -12.95 -6.90
N ASP A 59 10.73 -13.49 -6.14
CA ASP A 59 11.26 -14.85 -6.27
C ASP A 59 10.47 -15.90 -5.48
N GLY A 60 9.33 -15.51 -4.89
CA GLY A 60 8.50 -16.37 -4.06
C GLY A 60 8.94 -16.44 -2.59
N GLY A 61 9.90 -15.61 -2.16
CA GLY A 61 10.34 -15.51 -0.76
C GLY A 61 9.36 -14.77 0.16
N HIS A 62 9.77 -14.57 1.41
CA HIS A 62 8.97 -13.87 2.43
C HIS A 62 8.59 -12.44 2.01
N ALA A 63 7.44 -11.97 2.50
CA ALA A 63 7.14 -10.55 2.58
C ALA A 63 7.94 -9.93 3.72
N ILE A 64 8.39 -8.69 3.53
CA ILE A 64 9.13 -7.92 4.53
C ILE A 64 8.23 -6.78 4.98
N ASP A 65 7.84 -6.79 6.26
CA ASP A 65 7.22 -5.64 6.90
C ASP A 65 8.29 -4.75 7.55
N ARG A 66 8.19 -3.44 7.30
CA ARG A 66 9.08 -2.41 7.85
C ARG A 66 8.33 -1.41 8.75
N GLY A 67 7.11 -1.74 9.19
CA GLY A 67 6.33 -0.90 10.09
C GLY A 67 6.92 -0.76 11.50
N GLY A 68 7.76 -1.70 11.93
CA GLY A 68 8.44 -1.69 13.24
C GLY A 68 9.87 -1.13 13.22
N CYS A 69 10.51 -1.11 14.40
CA CYS A 69 11.93 -0.73 14.53
C CYS A 69 12.89 -1.71 13.82
N VAL A 70 12.46 -2.95 13.63
CA VAL A 70 13.23 -4.02 12.99
C VAL A 70 12.39 -4.59 11.84
N PRO A 71 12.98 -4.81 10.64
CA PRO A 71 12.28 -5.52 9.58
C PRO A 71 11.90 -6.92 10.05
N GLU A 72 10.68 -7.33 9.76
CA GLU A 72 10.22 -8.69 10.05
C GLU A 72 9.77 -9.38 8.77
N GLU A 73 10.02 -10.68 8.73
CA GLU A 73 9.71 -11.53 7.59
C GLU A 73 8.51 -12.42 7.91
N GLY A 74 7.64 -12.61 6.92
CA GLY A 74 6.51 -13.52 7.00
C GLY A 74 6.08 -14.03 5.63
N GLY A 75 5.35 -15.13 5.58
CA GLY A 75 4.82 -15.67 4.33
C GLY A 75 5.81 -16.60 3.60
N PRO A 76 5.82 -16.63 2.26
CA PRO A 76 4.89 -15.93 1.36
C PRO A 76 3.43 -16.30 1.64
N PHE A 77 2.51 -15.36 1.48
CA PHE A 77 1.10 -15.57 1.79
C PHE A 77 0.29 -15.87 0.53
N LYS A 78 -0.65 -16.81 0.63
CA LYS A 78 -1.54 -17.19 -0.48
C LYS A 78 -2.73 -16.27 -0.62
N SER A 79 -3.02 -15.46 0.39
CA SER A 79 -4.16 -14.55 0.41
C SER A 79 -3.87 -13.29 1.22
N ALA A 80 -4.59 -12.22 0.90
CA ALA A 80 -4.56 -10.99 1.70
C ALA A 80 -5.06 -11.24 3.14
N ALA A 81 -5.95 -12.21 3.36
CA ALA A 81 -6.43 -12.56 4.70
C ALA A 81 -5.31 -13.12 5.57
N ASP A 82 -4.51 -14.06 5.05
CA ASP A 82 -3.38 -14.64 5.79
C ASP A 82 -2.32 -13.58 6.12
N PHE A 83 -2.04 -12.69 5.16
CA PHE A 83 -1.13 -11.57 5.36
C PHE A 83 -1.63 -10.59 6.43
N ASN A 84 -2.89 -10.18 6.37
CA ASN A 84 -3.48 -9.27 7.36
C ASN A 84 -3.53 -9.89 8.76
N GLN A 85 -3.84 -11.19 8.87
CA GLN A 85 -3.82 -11.88 10.15
C GLN A 85 -2.41 -11.90 10.77
N TRP A 86 -1.38 -12.07 9.94
CA TRP A 86 0.01 -11.97 10.38
C TRP A 86 0.36 -10.56 10.88
N LEU A 87 -0.04 -9.50 10.15
CA LEU A 87 0.17 -8.11 10.57
C LEU A 87 -0.49 -7.80 11.92
N ILE A 88 -1.76 -8.19 12.11
CA ILE A 88 -2.50 -7.96 13.36
C ILE A 88 -1.85 -8.69 14.53
N LYS A 89 -1.44 -9.95 14.32
CA LYS A 89 -0.79 -10.75 15.37
C LYS A 89 0.54 -10.14 15.81
N LYS A 90 1.26 -9.50 14.87
CA LYS A 90 2.53 -8.82 15.12
C LYS A 90 2.32 -7.50 15.89
N ASN A 91 1.34 -6.69 15.48
CA ASN A 91 1.04 -5.40 16.09
C ASN A 91 -0.34 -5.38 16.75
N PRO A 92 -0.50 -5.99 17.94
CA PRO A 92 -1.77 -6.04 18.64
C PRO A 92 -2.28 -4.67 19.14
N SER A 93 -1.47 -3.61 19.03
CA SER A 93 -1.84 -2.22 19.35
C SER A 93 -2.70 -1.54 18.28
N ASP A 94 -2.91 -2.18 17.12
CA ASP A 94 -3.74 -1.66 16.03
C ASP A 94 -5.23 -2.08 16.15
N LEU A 95 -5.64 -2.57 17.34
CA LEU A 95 -7.02 -2.92 17.74
C LEU A 95 -7.58 -1.97 18.81
#